data_AF-A0A9P6S4B6-F1
#
_entry.id   AF-A0A9P6S4B6-F1
#
_cell.length_a   1.000
_cell.length_b   1.000
_cell.length_c   1.000
_cell.angle_alpha   90.00
_cell.angle_beta   90.00
_cell.angle_gamma   90.00
#
_symmetry.space_group_name_H-M   'P 1'
#
loop_
_entity.id
_entity.type
_entity.pdbx_description
1 polymer ?
#
loop_
_entity_poly.entity_id
_entity_poly.type
_entity_poly.pdbx_seq_one_letter_code
_entity_poly.pdbx_strand_id
1 'polypeptide(L)'
;MQKPDVPEILSLLVSLLSISLMSLLFGRKTSGTNMTNINYARGLVISLYIVSWGFTTIAAVLTSTNYGNITSCTLSIFVCLSLYAMSKIIIYLFLIEKVYVVSSVTTLRRDTTLYRVNILLLTPYTIILVLMILNRVAVLDVNDQCFIGLKPLASITLILYDIFISSWLTILFIRPLMSTTSVLQGPSKGKLRQVARRTLIGSIVALVLSSANVFTLVYFKGYEDSVLCLLSCTLDVTLNACAVHWVTSRARGSNHTDKGSRGQQHTPGNAHGHGGHGGMGYSNYTHPATSAEKHMIPMSTDTHISVTVESYTE
;
A
#
# COMPACT_ATOMS: atom_id res chain seq x y z
N MET A 1 32.52 32.44 -0.86
CA MET A 1 31.85 31.28 -1.47
C MET A 1 32.45 30.04 -0.84
N GLN A 2 31.71 29.40 0.05
CA GLN A 2 32.09 28.09 0.59
C GLN A 2 31.92 27.05 -0.52
N LYS A 3 32.80 26.04 -0.57
CA LYS A 3 32.63 24.91 -1.49
C LYS A 3 31.46 24.07 -0.96
N PRO A 4 30.44 23.73 -1.78
CA PRO A 4 29.31 22.93 -1.32
C PRO A 4 29.79 21.55 -0.90
N ASP A 5 29.35 21.11 0.28
CA ASP A 5 29.70 19.82 0.83
C ASP A 5 28.98 18.70 0.07
N VAL A 6 29.68 17.61 -0.22
CA VAL A 6 29.15 16.45 -0.94
C VAL A 6 27.80 15.92 -0.37
N PRO A 7 27.60 15.79 0.96
CA PRO A 7 26.30 15.39 1.51
C PRO A 7 25.16 16.37 1.20
N GLU A 8 25.43 17.68 1.14
CA GLU A 8 24.41 18.70 0.82
C GLU A 8 23.91 18.54 -0.61
N ILE A 9 24.83 18.45 -1.58
CA ILE A 9 24.50 18.22 -3.00
C ILE A 9 23.71 16.92 -3.16
N LEU A 10 24.12 15.85 -2.48
CA LEU A 10 23.43 14.56 -2.53
C LEU A 10 22.02 14.65 -1.94
N SER A 11 21.85 15.32 -0.79
CA SER A 11 20.57 15.55 -0.13
C SER A 11 19.60 16.34 -1.01
N LEU A 12 20.08 17.40 -1.67
CA LEU A 12 19.29 18.20 -2.61
C LEU A 12 18.89 17.41 -3.87
N LEU A 13 19.82 16.67 -4.49
CA LEU A 13 19.52 15.82 -5.66
C LEU A 13 18.49 14.73 -5.33
N VAL A 14 18.66 14.03 -4.21
CA VAL A 14 17.70 13.03 -3.73
C VAL A 14 16.34 13.66 -3.46
N SER A 15 16.29 14.85 -2.84
CA SER A 15 15.03 15.56 -2.59
C SER A 15 14.32 15.94 -3.89
N LEU A 16 15.02 16.52 -4.88
CA LEU A 16 14.45 16.89 -6.18
C LEU A 16 13.90 15.69 -6.97
N LEU A 17 14.63 14.57 -6.96
CA LEU A 17 14.15 13.31 -7.54
C LEU A 17 12.90 12.79 -6.83
N SER A 18 12.88 12.87 -5.49
CA SER A 18 11.76 12.42 -4.66
C SER A 18 10.50 13.28 -4.87
N ILE A 19 10.64 14.61 -4.92
CA ILE A 19 9.55 15.56 -5.22
C ILE A 19 8.94 15.25 -6.58
N SER A 20 9.78 15.08 -7.61
CA SER A 20 9.36 14.73 -8.97
C SER A 20 8.63 13.39 -9.01
N LEU A 21 9.17 12.39 -8.32
CA LEU A 21 8.59 11.05 -8.24
C LEU A 21 7.24 11.06 -7.52
N MET A 22 7.12 11.67 -6.33
CA MET A 22 5.85 11.76 -5.61
C MET A 22 4.77 12.47 -6.42
N SER A 23 5.12 13.55 -7.13
CA SER A 23 4.21 14.27 -8.02
C SER A 23 3.67 13.37 -9.14
N LEU A 24 4.56 12.57 -9.78
CA LEU A 24 4.18 11.60 -10.80
C LEU A 24 3.34 10.44 -10.24
N LEU A 25 3.71 9.88 -9.09
CA LEU A 25 2.97 8.78 -8.46
C LEU A 25 1.56 9.22 -8.02
N PHE A 26 1.43 10.44 -7.48
CA PHE A 26 0.16 11.07 -7.15
C PHE A 26 -0.70 11.28 -8.40
N GLY A 27 -0.16 11.92 -9.44
CA GLY A 27 -0.88 12.16 -10.70
C GLY A 27 -1.38 10.86 -11.36
N ARG A 28 -0.53 9.82 -11.40
CA ARG A 28 -0.91 8.49 -11.91
C ARG A 28 -1.96 7.77 -11.06
N LYS A 29 -2.04 8.05 -9.75
CA LYS A 29 -3.02 7.43 -8.84
C LYS A 29 -4.37 8.16 -8.80
N THR A 30 -4.38 9.44 -9.14
CA THR A 30 -5.56 10.31 -9.08
C THR A 30 -6.25 10.47 -10.44
N SER A 31 -5.52 10.26 -11.54
CA SER A 31 -6.06 10.33 -12.90
C SER A 31 -7.22 9.35 -13.12
N GLY A 32 -8.35 9.88 -13.61
CA GLY A 32 -9.51 9.10 -14.04
C GLY A 32 -10.46 8.61 -12.94
N THR A 33 -10.40 9.14 -11.71
CA THR A 33 -11.23 8.63 -10.61
C THR A 33 -11.95 9.70 -9.79
N ASN A 34 -13.22 9.45 -9.49
CA ASN A 34 -14.08 10.36 -8.73
C ASN A 34 -13.65 10.41 -7.26
N MET A 35 -13.22 11.59 -6.80
CA MET A 35 -12.70 11.81 -5.44
C MET A 35 -13.75 11.70 -4.32
N THR A 36 -15.02 11.54 -4.66
CA THR A 36 -16.15 11.43 -3.72
C THR A 36 -16.34 10.04 -3.12
N ASN A 37 -15.82 8.97 -3.74
CA ASN A 37 -15.91 7.59 -3.23
C ASN A 37 -14.51 6.96 -3.09
N ILE A 38 -13.70 7.47 -2.17
CA ILE A 38 -12.34 6.97 -1.92
C ILE A 38 -12.34 5.88 -0.84
N ASN A 39 -12.03 4.65 -1.24
CA ASN A 39 -11.74 3.53 -0.34
C ASN A 39 -10.65 3.91 0.69
N TYR A 40 -10.83 3.57 1.98
CA TYR A 40 -9.92 3.96 3.08
C TYR A 40 -8.44 3.64 2.79
N ALA A 41 -8.15 2.43 2.33
CA ALA A 41 -6.80 2.01 1.93
C ALA A 41 -6.18 2.91 0.84
N ARG A 42 -7.01 3.46 -0.06
CA ARG A 42 -6.59 4.39 -1.11
C ARG A 42 -6.39 5.81 -0.57
N GLY A 43 -7.23 6.24 0.36
CA GLY A 43 -7.07 7.50 1.10
C GLY A 43 -5.73 7.57 1.83
N LEU A 44 -5.33 6.49 2.52
CA LEU A 44 -4.01 6.37 3.16
C LEU A 44 -2.85 6.50 2.18
N VAL A 45 -2.96 5.87 1.00
CA VAL A 45 -1.93 5.95 -0.06
C VAL A 45 -1.80 7.37 -0.61
N ILE A 46 -2.92 8.07 -0.82
CA ILE A 46 -2.93 9.46 -1.29
C ILE A 46 -2.35 10.38 -0.19
N SER A 47 -2.74 10.19 1.07
CA SER A 47 -2.19 10.91 2.22
C SER A 47 -0.69 10.71 2.36
N LEU A 48 -0.19 9.47 2.17
CA LEU A 48 1.24 9.17 2.17
C LEU A 48 1.99 9.98 1.11
N TYR A 49 1.50 10.07 -0.13
CA TYR A 49 2.16 10.88 -1.17
C TYR A 49 2.18 12.37 -0.82
N ILE A 50 1.10 12.92 -0.25
CA ILE A 50 1.03 14.33 0.15
C ILE A 50 2.02 14.61 1.28
N VAL A 51 2.06 13.77 2.32
CA VAL A 51 3.01 13.92 3.44
C VAL A 51 4.46 13.74 2.95
N SER A 52 4.72 12.77 2.07
CA SER A 52 6.05 12.54 1.48
C SER A 52 6.51 13.73 0.64
N TRP A 53 5.65 14.26 -0.21
CA TRP A 53 5.94 15.44 -1.03
C TRP A 53 6.17 16.69 -0.17
N GLY A 54 5.32 16.93 0.82
CA GLY A 54 5.48 18.04 1.76
C GLY A 54 6.76 17.93 2.59
N PHE A 55 7.11 16.72 3.04
CA PHE A 55 8.37 16.50 3.75
C PHE A 55 9.59 16.77 2.85
N THR A 56 9.62 16.21 1.64
CA THR A 56 10.77 16.37 0.73
C THR A 56 10.95 17.79 0.19
N THR A 57 9.86 18.55 -0.01
CA THR A 57 9.95 19.98 -0.35
C THR A 57 10.49 20.82 0.81
N ILE A 58 9.98 20.62 2.03
CA ILE A 58 10.46 21.35 3.20
C ILE A 58 11.91 20.96 3.54
N ALA A 59 12.27 19.67 3.42
CA ALA A 59 13.64 19.19 3.62
C ALA A 59 14.62 19.85 2.64
N ALA A 60 14.29 19.97 1.34
CA ALA A 60 15.15 20.64 0.36
C ALA A 60 15.39 22.14 0.69
N VAL A 61 14.34 22.84 1.14
CA VAL A 61 14.45 24.24 1.56
C VAL A 61 15.27 24.35 2.85
N LEU A 62 15.06 23.46 3.82
CA LEU A 62 15.80 23.49 5.08
C LEU A 62 17.28 23.15 4.87
N THR A 63 17.63 22.11 4.10
CA THR A 63 19.02 21.78 3.75
C THR A 63 19.77 22.98 3.18
N SER A 64 19.18 23.70 2.22
CA SER A 64 19.83 24.88 1.59
C SER A 64 19.83 26.15 2.43
N THR A 65 19.07 26.20 3.54
CA THR A 65 19.00 27.36 4.45
C THR A 65 19.56 27.06 5.85
N ASN A 66 20.20 25.91 6.01
CA ASN A 66 20.65 25.36 7.30
C ASN A 66 21.93 26.03 7.84
N TYR A 67 22.86 26.36 6.93
CA TYR A 67 24.17 26.92 7.25
C TYR A 67 24.06 28.27 7.98
N GLY A 68 24.67 28.38 9.16
CA GLY A 68 24.70 29.60 9.98
C GLY A 68 23.35 30.07 10.52
N ASN A 69 22.27 29.28 10.37
CA ASN A 69 20.92 29.69 10.73
C ASN A 69 20.28 28.74 11.75
N ILE A 70 20.33 29.14 13.03
CA ILE A 70 19.75 28.38 14.14
C ILE A 70 18.23 28.16 14.00
N THR A 71 17.53 29.04 13.29
CA THR A 71 16.07 28.89 13.06
C THR A 71 15.81 27.74 12.09
N SER A 72 16.50 27.73 10.95
CA SER A 72 16.44 26.62 9.98
C SER A 72 16.91 25.31 10.63
N CYS A 73 18.01 25.34 11.39
CA CYS A 73 18.54 24.21 12.15
C CYS A 73 17.51 23.61 13.12
N THR A 74 16.80 24.47 13.86
CA THR A 74 15.71 24.05 14.76
C THR A 74 14.52 23.51 13.97
N LEU A 75 14.12 24.16 12.87
CA LEU A 75 13.04 23.67 12.01
C LEU A 75 13.37 22.33 11.37
N SER A 76 14.63 22.05 11.01
CA SER A 76 15.08 20.76 10.47
C SER A 76 14.72 19.61 11.39
N ILE A 77 15.06 19.69 12.69
CA ILE A 77 14.71 18.62 13.63
C ILE A 77 13.19 18.53 13.87
N PHE A 78 12.48 19.65 14.00
CA PHE A 78 11.02 19.63 14.20
C PHE A 78 10.27 19.02 13.02
N VAL A 79 10.61 19.41 11.79
CA VAL A 79 10.00 18.91 10.55
C VAL A 79 10.35 17.46 10.32
N CYS A 80 11.63 17.09 10.49
CA CYS A 80 12.10 15.72 10.37
C CYS A 80 11.29 14.81 11.30
N LEU A 81 11.31 15.07 12.61
CA LEU A 81 10.63 14.21 13.58
C LEU A 81 9.12 14.13 13.35
N SER A 82 8.47 15.27 13.09
CA SER A 82 7.00 15.34 12.95
C SER A 82 6.51 14.65 11.68
N LEU A 83 7.08 14.98 10.51
CA LEU A 83 6.63 14.40 9.24
C LEU A 83 7.10 12.96 9.07
N TYR A 84 8.25 12.59 9.64
CA TYR A 84 8.68 11.19 9.71
C TYR A 84 7.69 10.35 10.52
N ALA A 85 7.35 10.76 11.74
CA ALA A 85 6.39 10.04 12.57
C ALA A 85 4.98 9.99 11.94
N MET A 86 4.53 11.06 11.29
CA MET A 86 3.28 11.04 10.52
C MET A 86 3.32 10.04 9.35
N SER A 87 4.45 9.95 8.62
CA SER A 87 4.61 8.96 7.55
C SER A 87 4.57 7.52 8.10
N LYS A 88 5.24 7.25 9.23
CA LYS A 88 5.21 5.95 9.92
C LYS A 88 3.79 5.56 10.32
N ILE A 89 3.04 6.46 10.95
CA ILE A 89 1.64 6.21 11.34
C ILE A 89 0.78 5.87 10.11
N ILE A 90 0.91 6.60 9.01
CA ILE A 90 0.18 6.31 7.76
C ILE A 90 0.58 4.94 7.18
N ILE A 91 1.87 4.61 7.17
CA ILE A 91 2.37 3.30 6.71
C ILE A 91 1.81 2.19 7.59
N TYR A 92 1.87 2.30 8.92
CA TYR A 92 1.34 1.27 9.82
C TYR A 92 -0.17 1.11 9.71
N LEU A 93 -0.95 2.20 9.58
CA LEU A 93 -2.38 2.11 9.27
C LEU A 93 -2.64 1.36 7.96
N PHE A 94 -1.84 1.63 6.92
CA PHE A 94 -1.94 0.93 5.64
C PHE A 94 -1.57 -0.56 5.76
N LEU A 95 -0.53 -0.90 6.52
CA LEU A 95 -0.13 -2.28 6.76
C LEU A 95 -1.21 -3.05 7.55
N ILE A 96 -1.77 -2.46 8.61
CA ILE A 96 -2.87 -3.04 9.40
C ILE A 96 -4.10 -3.29 8.53
N GLU A 97 -4.46 -2.33 7.67
CA GLU A 97 -5.54 -2.47 6.69
C GLU A 97 -5.30 -3.65 5.72
N LYS A 98 -4.05 -3.83 5.25
CA LYS A 98 -3.70 -4.96 4.38
C LYS A 98 -3.67 -6.30 5.12
N VAL A 99 -3.20 -6.35 6.37
CA VAL A 99 -3.33 -7.55 7.22
C VAL A 99 -4.81 -7.92 7.40
N TYR A 100 -5.67 -6.95 7.69
CA TYR A 100 -7.11 -7.16 7.86
C TYR A 100 -7.77 -7.76 6.60
N VAL A 101 -7.54 -7.16 5.44
CA VAL A 101 -8.08 -7.63 4.14
C VAL A 101 -7.56 -9.03 3.76
N VAL A 102 -6.34 -9.39 4.14
CA VAL A 102 -5.77 -10.71 3.85
C VAL A 102 -6.18 -11.78 4.88
N SER A 103 -6.51 -11.39 6.12
CA SER A 103 -6.77 -12.32 7.23
C SER A 103 -8.25 -12.58 7.50
N SER A 104 -9.14 -11.61 7.23
CA SER A 104 -10.57 -11.76 7.46
C SER A 104 -11.29 -12.29 6.21
N VAL A 105 -11.79 -13.53 6.28
CA VAL A 105 -12.55 -14.14 5.17
C VAL A 105 -14.05 -13.79 5.25
N THR A 106 -14.56 -13.39 6.43
CA THR A 106 -16.02 -13.29 6.71
C THR A 106 -16.46 -12.28 7.78
N THR A 107 -15.59 -11.55 8.48
CA THR A 107 -15.95 -10.74 9.67
C THR A 107 -15.96 -9.22 9.43
N LEU A 108 -16.76 -8.45 10.19
CA LEU A 108 -16.81 -6.99 10.13
C LEU A 108 -15.56 -6.30 10.72
N ARG A 109 -15.23 -5.13 10.15
CA ARG A 109 -14.01 -4.33 10.39
C ARG A 109 -13.80 -3.87 11.84
N ARG A 110 -14.88 -3.54 12.55
CA ARG A 110 -14.83 -3.06 13.94
C ARG A 110 -14.99 -4.18 14.97
N ASP A 111 -15.29 -5.39 14.53
CA ASP A 111 -15.68 -6.50 15.41
C ASP A 111 -14.53 -7.50 15.64
N THR A 112 -13.52 -7.49 14.77
CA THR A 112 -12.28 -8.24 14.98
C THR A 112 -11.44 -7.59 16.09
N THR A 113 -11.30 -8.29 17.22
CA THR A 113 -10.44 -7.89 18.35
C THR A 113 -9.02 -7.53 17.91
N LEU A 114 -8.48 -8.24 16.91
CA LEU A 114 -7.17 -7.99 16.31
C LEU A 114 -7.04 -6.59 15.69
N TYR A 115 -8.09 -6.06 15.05
CA TYR A 115 -8.06 -4.69 14.51
C TYR A 115 -8.06 -3.64 15.63
N ARG A 116 -8.86 -3.85 16.68
CA ARG A 116 -8.88 -2.96 17.87
C ARG A 116 -7.53 -2.95 18.59
N VAL A 117 -6.90 -4.11 18.77
CA VAL A 117 -5.57 -4.24 19.36
C VAL A 117 -4.53 -3.51 18.53
N ASN A 118 -4.53 -3.67 17.20
CA ASN A 118 -3.58 -2.98 16.33
C ASN A 118 -3.75 -1.45 16.33
N ILE A 119 -4.98 -0.94 16.35
CA ILE A 119 -5.23 0.51 16.48
C ILE A 119 -4.80 1.03 17.87
N LEU A 120 -5.08 0.28 18.94
CA LEU A 120 -4.59 0.61 20.28
C LEU A 120 -3.05 0.66 20.31
N LEU A 121 -2.38 -0.25 19.60
CA LEU A 121 -0.91 -0.30 19.46
C LEU A 121 -0.30 0.89 18.70
N LEU A 122 -1.10 1.67 17.96
CA LEU A 122 -0.64 2.96 17.40
C LEU A 122 -0.75 4.12 18.40
N THR A 123 -1.49 3.96 19.50
CA THR A 123 -1.69 5.05 20.47
C THR A 123 -0.39 5.49 21.16
N PRO A 124 0.51 4.60 21.61
CA PRO A 124 1.79 5.03 22.19
C PRO A 124 2.69 5.80 21.21
N TYR A 125 2.50 5.65 19.90
CA TYR A 125 3.30 6.35 18.88
C TYR A 125 3.12 7.87 18.95
N THR A 126 1.93 8.36 19.34
CA THR A 126 1.70 9.81 19.54
C THR A 126 2.35 10.31 20.83
N ILE A 127 2.40 9.48 21.88
CA ILE A 127 3.08 9.79 23.14
C ILE A 127 4.60 9.87 22.91
N ILE A 128 5.15 8.94 22.13
CA ILE A 128 6.58 8.93 21.73
C ILE A 128 6.91 10.18 20.91
N LEU A 129 6.06 10.57 19.95
CA LEU A 129 6.22 11.81 19.18
C LEU A 129 6.31 13.03 20.11
N VAL A 130 5.40 13.18 21.08
CA VAL A 130 5.46 14.26 22.07
C VAL A 130 6.76 14.20 22.90
N LEU A 131 7.16 13.01 23.35
CA LEU A 131 8.39 12.82 24.12
C LEU A 131 9.64 13.24 23.33
N MET A 132 9.70 12.95 22.03
CA MET A 132 10.78 13.36 21.12
C MET A 132 10.81 14.89 20.95
N ILE A 133 9.65 15.51 20.70
CA ILE A 133 9.49 16.96 20.52
C ILE A 133 9.83 17.76 21.79
N LEU A 134 9.78 17.15 22.97
CA LEU A 134 10.27 17.75 24.23
C LEU A 134 11.77 17.51 24.47
N ASN A 135 12.36 16.45 23.91
CA ASN A 135 13.74 16.01 24.20
C ASN A 135 14.74 16.17 23.04
N ARG A 136 14.36 16.93 22.00
CA ARG A 136 15.22 17.36 20.89
C ARG A 136 16.38 18.27 21.32
N VAL A 137 17.48 18.20 20.58
CA VAL A 137 18.65 19.07 20.67
C VAL A 137 18.98 19.56 19.25
N ALA A 138 19.30 20.83 19.10
CA ALA A 138 19.77 21.45 17.87
C ALA A 138 20.83 22.50 18.23
N VAL A 139 22.01 22.43 17.62
CA VAL A 139 23.18 23.25 17.93
C VAL A 139 23.93 23.55 16.63
N LEU A 140 24.50 24.76 16.52
CA LEU A 140 25.45 25.09 15.46
C LEU A 140 26.87 24.81 15.93
N ASP A 141 27.65 24.14 15.11
CA ASP A 141 29.09 23.93 15.31
C ASP A 141 29.92 25.20 15.00
N VAL A 142 31.21 25.19 15.36
CA VAL A 142 32.16 26.27 15.03
C VAL A 142 32.32 26.53 13.53
N ASN A 143 31.91 25.59 12.67
CA ASN A 143 31.89 25.71 11.22
C ASN A 143 30.52 26.17 10.66
N ASP A 144 29.64 26.72 11.49
CA ASP A 144 28.25 27.11 11.14
C ASP A 144 27.35 25.97 10.63
N GLN A 145 27.79 24.71 10.74
CA GLN A 145 27.02 23.52 10.40
C GLN A 145 26.03 23.15 11.53
N CYS A 146 24.80 22.77 11.17
CA CYS A 146 23.79 22.36 12.15
C CYS A 146 23.88 20.87 12.50
N PHE A 147 24.06 20.60 13.79
CA PHE A 147 23.93 19.27 14.37
C PHE A 147 22.61 19.16 15.12
N ILE A 148 21.89 18.08 14.85
CA ILE A 148 20.61 17.77 15.49
C ILE A 148 20.64 16.40 16.15
N GLY A 149 19.78 16.23 17.15
CA GLY A 149 19.75 14.99 17.91
C GLY A 149 18.58 14.92 18.88
N LEU A 150 18.51 13.79 19.57
CA LEU A 150 17.56 13.53 20.64
C LEU A 150 18.33 13.02 21.86
N LYS A 151 17.89 13.43 23.05
CA LYS A 151 18.42 12.85 24.29
C LYS A 151 18.25 11.32 24.27
N PRO A 152 19.22 10.54 24.83
CA PRO A 152 19.20 9.08 24.76
C PRO A 152 17.88 8.45 25.20
N LEU A 153 17.22 8.99 26.24
CA LEU A 153 15.93 8.50 26.74
C LEU A 153 14.84 8.49 25.66
N ALA A 154 14.72 9.56 24.86
CA ALA A 154 13.71 9.63 23.81
C ALA A 154 14.08 8.75 22.59
N SER A 155 15.36 8.76 22.21
CA SER A 155 15.87 7.94 21.11
C SER A 155 15.69 6.44 21.37
N ILE A 156 16.14 5.95 22.53
CA ILE A 156 16.01 4.53 22.93
C ILE A 156 14.54 4.11 23.01
N THR A 157 13.66 4.97 23.53
CA THR A 157 12.22 4.69 23.61
C THR A 157 11.61 4.51 22.21
N LEU A 158 11.94 5.38 21.25
CA LEU A 158 11.52 5.21 19.86
C LEU A 158 12.07 3.93 19.24
N ILE A 159 13.38 3.68 19.35
CA ILE A 159 14.05 2.51 18.74
C ILE A 159 13.42 1.21 19.23
N LEU A 160 13.20 1.06 20.54
CA LEU A 160 12.58 -0.12 21.13
C LEU A 160 11.13 -0.31 20.64
N TYR A 161 10.37 0.78 20.52
CA TYR A 161 8.98 0.72 20.07
C TYR A 161 8.87 0.37 18.57
N ASP A 162 9.72 0.96 17.73
CA ASP A 162 9.76 0.67 16.29
C ASP A 162 10.12 -0.79 16.02
N ILE A 163 11.09 -1.34 16.75
CA ILE A 163 11.45 -2.77 16.67
C ILE A 163 10.24 -3.62 17.09
N PHE A 164 9.60 -3.31 18.23
CA PHE A 164 8.44 -4.06 18.73
C PHE A 164 7.26 -4.06 17.73
N ILE A 165 6.85 -2.88 17.25
CA ILE A 165 5.75 -2.75 16.26
C ILE A 165 6.11 -3.46 14.96
N SER A 166 7.33 -3.28 14.46
CA SER A 166 7.74 -3.86 13.18
C SER A 166 7.83 -5.39 13.27
N SER A 167 8.30 -5.95 14.39
CA SER A 167 8.25 -7.38 14.66
C SER A 167 6.82 -7.92 14.78
N TRP A 168 5.94 -7.23 15.50
CA TRP A 168 4.53 -7.60 15.64
C TRP A 168 3.81 -7.64 14.28
N LEU A 169 3.95 -6.58 13.47
CA LEU A 169 3.38 -6.53 12.13
C LEU A 169 3.99 -7.61 11.21
N THR A 170 5.29 -7.88 11.31
CA THR A 170 5.95 -8.97 10.56
C THR A 170 5.33 -10.34 10.87
N ILE A 171 5.10 -10.64 12.16
CA ILE A 171 4.42 -11.88 12.59
C ILE A 171 3.00 -11.95 12.02
N LEU A 172 2.26 -10.84 12.06
CA LEU A 172 0.92 -10.76 11.48
C LEU A 172 0.88 -10.94 9.95
N PHE A 173 1.93 -10.58 9.22
CA PHE A 173 2.06 -10.89 7.79
C PHE A 173 2.45 -12.34 7.53
N ILE A 174 3.40 -12.90 8.29
CA ILE A 174 3.87 -14.29 8.11
C ILE A 174 2.77 -15.30 8.44
N ARG A 175 1.91 -15.02 9.42
CA ARG A 175 0.86 -15.96 9.86
C ARG A 175 -0.12 -16.38 8.73
N PRO A 176 -0.73 -15.46 7.95
CA PRO A 176 -1.47 -15.82 6.74
C PRO A 176 -0.66 -16.66 5.75
N LEU A 177 0.62 -16.32 5.52
CA LEU A 177 1.47 -17.05 4.57
C LEU A 177 1.67 -18.52 4.99
N MET A 178 1.93 -18.78 6.27
CA MET A 178 2.07 -20.14 6.82
C MET A 178 0.73 -20.90 6.81
N SER A 179 -0.39 -20.21 7.05
CA SER A 179 -1.74 -20.79 6.95
C SER A 179 -2.17 -21.14 5.52
N THR A 180 -1.46 -20.67 4.49
CA THR A 180 -1.85 -20.88 3.07
C THR A 180 -1.68 -22.32 2.58
N THR A 181 -1.00 -23.19 3.34
CA THR A 181 -0.76 -24.59 2.95
C THR A 181 -2.02 -25.46 3.03
N SER A 182 -2.99 -25.14 3.89
CA SER A 182 -4.18 -25.98 4.12
C SER A 182 -5.52 -25.40 3.65
N VAL A 183 -5.70 -24.07 3.62
CA VAL A 183 -7.04 -23.45 3.44
C VAL A 183 -7.40 -23.14 1.96
N LEU A 184 -6.46 -23.28 1.01
CA LEU A 184 -6.60 -22.77 -0.36
C LEU A 184 -6.55 -23.80 -1.52
N GLN A 185 -7.18 -24.98 -1.38
CA GLN A 185 -7.52 -25.84 -2.53
C GLN A 185 -8.72 -25.29 -3.32
N GLY A 186 -8.57 -24.95 -4.61
CA GLY A 186 -9.69 -24.53 -5.49
C GLY A 186 -9.31 -23.55 -6.62
N PRO A 187 -10.13 -23.41 -7.69
CA PRO A 187 -9.64 -22.95 -8.99
C PRO A 187 -9.41 -21.43 -9.14
N SER A 188 -10.24 -20.58 -8.52
CA SER A 188 -10.13 -19.11 -8.66
C SER A 188 -8.94 -18.49 -7.90
N LYS A 189 -8.11 -19.31 -7.25
CA LYS A 189 -7.19 -18.88 -6.19
C LYS A 189 -5.87 -18.28 -6.67
N GLY A 190 -5.50 -18.43 -7.95
CA GLY A 190 -4.24 -17.93 -8.50
C GLY A 190 -4.09 -16.40 -8.42
N LYS A 191 -5.08 -15.64 -8.89
CA LYS A 191 -5.06 -14.17 -8.90
C LYS A 191 -5.06 -13.60 -7.47
N LEU A 192 -5.92 -14.11 -6.59
CA LEU A 192 -6.02 -13.65 -5.21
C LEU A 192 -4.74 -13.94 -4.41
N ARG A 193 -4.14 -15.14 -4.58
CA ARG A 193 -2.85 -15.50 -3.99
C ARG A 193 -1.70 -14.64 -4.52
N GLN A 194 -1.71 -14.26 -5.79
CA GLN A 194 -0.72 -13.35 -6.38
C GLN A 194 -0.81 -11.94 -5.78
N VAL A 195 -2.03 -11.40 -5.61
CA VAL A 195 -2.26 -10.08 -4.97
C VAL A 195 -1.86 -10.10 -3.49
N ALA A 196 -2.25 -11.14 -2.74
CA ALA A 196 -1.85 -11.31 -1.34
C ALA A 196 -0.33 -11.43 -1.20
N ARG A 197 0.33 -12.26 -2.02
CA ARG A 197 1.80 -12.41 -2.02
C ARG A 197 2.52 -11.10 -2.36
N ARG A 198 2.06 -10.34 -3.36
CA ARG A 198 2.65 -9.04 -3.71
C ARG A 198 2.50 -8.03 -2.58
N THR A 199 1.32 -8.01 -1.94
CA THR A 199 1.02 -7.16 -0.79
C THR A 199 1.93 -7.49 0.39
N LEU A 200 2.11 -8.77 0.70
CA LEU A 200 3.00 -9.26 1.74
C LEU A 200 4.47 -8.88 1.47
N ILE A 201 4.98 -9.12 0.25
CA ILE A 201 6.36 -8.76 -0.11
C ILE A 201 6.61 -7.25 0.06
N GLY A 202 5.74 -6.39 -0.48
CA GLY A 202 5.92 -4.95 -0.33
C GLY A 202 5.71 -4.45 1.11
N SER A 203 4.93 -5.16 1.92
CA SER A 203 4.79 -4.90 3.35
C SER A 203 6.07 -5.22 4.12
N ILE A 204 6.71 -6.37 3.82
CA ILE A 204 8.02 -6.73 4.37
C ILE A 204 9.08 -5.71 3.95
N VAL A 205 9.10 -5.30 2.67
CA VAL A 205 10.01 -4.24 2.19
C VAL A 205 9.82 -2.94 2.97
N ALA A 206 8.58 -2.51 3.22
CA ALA A 206 8.30 -1.30 4.00
C ALA A 206 8.79 -1.39 5.46
N LEU A 207 8.65 -2.57 6.09
CA LEU A 207 9.16 -2.83 7.45
C LEU A 207 10.70 -2.87 7.49
N VAL A 208 11.35 -3.46 6.48
CA VAL A 208 12.82 -3.49 6.37
C VAL A 208 13.40 -2.09 6.17
N LEU A 209 12.86 -1.32 5.21
CA LEU A 209 13.23 0.08 4.98
C LEU A 209 13.10 0.89 6.28
N SER A 210 11.97 0.71 6.98
CA SER A 210 11.71 1.37 8.25
C SER A 210 12.77 1.04 9.31
N SER A 211 13.16 -0.23 9.45
CA SER A 211 14.19 -0.64 10.41
C SER A 211 15.59 -0.13 10.07
N ALA A 212 15.91 0.05 8.77
CA ALA A 212 17.20 0.56 8.34
C ALA A 212 17.43 2.03 8.77
N ASN A 213 16.39 2.87 8.71
CA ASN A 213 16.51 4.25 9.18
C ASN A 213 16.69 4.35 10.71
N VAL A 214 16.03 3.47 11.47
CA VAL A 214 16.22 3.36 12.93
C VAL A 214 17.66 2.96 13.26
N PHE A 215 18.29 2.10 12.46
CA PHE A 215 19.69 1.72 12.62
C PHE A 215 20.66 2.90 12.39
N THR A 216 20.37 3.80 11.44
CA THR A 216 21.14 5.05 11.24
C THR A 216 21.19 5.88 12.53
N LEU A 217 20.05 6.09 13.20
CA LEU A 217 19.97 6.84 14.46
C LEU A 217 20.77 6.19 15.60
N VAL A 218 20.83 4.85 15.64
CA VAL A 218 21.67 4.10 16.60
C VAL A 218 23.16 4.34 16.32
N TYR A 219 23.56 4.33 15.04
CA TYR A 219 24.96 4.47 14.63
C TYR A 219 25.55 5.84 15.03
N PHE A 220 24.80 6.93 14.83
CA PHE A 220 25.24 8.29 15.13
C PHE A 220 25.10 8.71 16.61
N LYS A 221 24.69 7.80 17.52
CA LYS A 221 24.64 8.01 18.98
C LYS A 221 23.92 9.29 19.45
N GLY A 222 23.00 9.82 18.65
CA GLY A 222 22.24 11.05 18.96
C GLY A 222 22.95 12.37 18.67
N TYR A 223 24.06 12.38 17.93
CA TYR A 223 24.70 13.59 17.39
C TYR A 223 24.93 13.41 15.89
N GLU A 224 24.01 13.93 15.07
CA GLU A 224 24.00 13.74 13.61
C GLU A 224 23.98 15.11 12.91
N ASP A 225 24.65 15.19 11.76
CA ASP A 225 24.50 16.32 10.84
C ASP A 225 23.04 16.36 10.35
N SER A 226 22.39 17.51 10.46
CA SER A 226 21.02 17.71 10.02
C SER A 226 20.77 17.38 8.55
N VAL A 227 21.78 17.54 7.68
CA VAL A 227 21.71 17.21 6.26
C VAL A 227 21.65 15.69 6.04
N LEU A 228 22.42 14.92 6.83
CA LEU A 228 22.40 13.45 6.80
C LEU A 228 21.08 12.88 7.33
N CYS A 229 20.58 13.45 8.43
CA CYS A 229 19.30 13.06 9.04
C CYS A 229 18.12 13.33 8.09
N LEU A 230 18.09 14.52 7.45
CA LEU A 230 17.08 14.86 6.44
C LEU A 230 17.18 13.97 5.19
N LEU A 231 18.40 13.63 4.73
CA LEU A 231 18.63 12.72 3.62
C LEU A 231 18.13 11.30 3.90
N SER A 232 18.49 10.72 5.06
CA SER A 232 18.11 9.35 5.42
C SER A 232 16.60 9.20 5.57
N CYS A 233 15.95 10.16 6.26
CA CYS A 233 14.50 10.19 6.38
C CYS A 233 13.82 10.42 5.02
N THR A 234 14.39 11.27 4.14
CA THR A 234 13.88 11.49 2.77
C THR A 234 13.90 10.21 1.95
N LEU A 235 14.98 9.42 2.05
CA LEU A 235 15.09 8.12 1.41
C LEU A 235 14.08 7.11 1.96
N ASP A 236 13.96 6.97 3.29
CA ASP A 236 13.01 6.03 3.91
C ASP A 236 11.56 6.34 3.48
N VAL A 237 11.13 7.60 3.62
CA VAL A 237 9.77 8.04 3.23
C VAL A 237 9.50 7.80 1.74
N THR A 238 10.46 8.13 0.88
CA THR A 238 10.34 7.96 -0.57
C THR A 238 10.28 6.49 -0.98
N LEU A 239 11.17 5.64 -0.44
CA LEU A 239 11.21 4.21 -0.75
C LEU A 239 9.96 3.48 -0.23
N ASN A 240 9.44 3.86 0.95
CA ASN A 240 8.15 3.35 1.44
C ASN A 240 6.99 3.75 0.54
N ALA A 241 6.91 5.02 0.12
CA ALA A 241 5.88 5.48 -0.81
C ALA A 241 5.94 4.75 -2.17
N CYS A 242 7.15 4.45 -2.67
CA CYS A 242 7.36 3.62 -3.85
C CYS A 242 6.91 2.15 -3.64
N ALA A 243 7.24 1.54 -2.50
CA ALA A 243 6.82 0.18 -2.16
C ALA A 243 5.28 0.08 -2.06
N VAL A 244 4.65 1.05 -1.40
CA VAL A 244 3.18 1.18 -1.29
C VAL A 244 2.55 1.43 -2.66
N HIS A 245 3.15 2.26 -3.52
CA HIS A 245 2.69 2.42 -4.90
C HIS A 245 2.74 1.10 -5.66
N TRP A 246 3.87 0.38 -5.58
CA TRP A 246 4.04 -0.91 -6.24
C TRP A 246 3.00 -1.95 -5.78
N VAL A 247 2.76 -2.06 -4.47
CA VAL A 247 1.74 -2.96 -3.90
C VAL A 247 0.33 -2.61 -4.41
N THR A 248 0.00 -1.33 -4.46
CA THR A 248 -1.38 -0.87 -4.76
C THR A 248 -1.66 -0.63 -6.23
N SER A 249 -0.66 -0.62 -7.11
CA SER A 249 -0.85 -0.45 -8.54
C SER A 249 -1.09 -1.81 -9.20
N ARG A 250 -2.27 -2.01 -9.78
CA ARG A 250 -2.64 -3.26 -10.47
C ARG A 250 -1.56 -3.62 -11.49
N ALA A 251 -1.19 -4.89 -11.56
CA ALA A 251 -0.48 -5.37 -12.74
C ALA A 251 -1.43 -5.17 -13.93
N ARG A 252 -1.09 -4.22 -14.82
CA ARG A 252 -1.85 -4.01 -16.05
C ARG A 252 -1.80 -5.33 -16.79
N GLY A 253 -2.95 -6.01 -16.88
CA GLY A 253 -3.04 -7.27 -17.60
C GLY A 253 -2.45 -7.08 -18.97
N SER A 254 -1.48 -7.93 -19.33
CA SER A 254 -1.12 -8.06 -20.73
C SER A 254 -2.37 -8.61 -21.40
N ASN A 255 -3.12 -7.74 -22.08
CA ASN A 255 -4.10 -8.17 -23.06
C ASN A 255 -3.29 -8.82 -24.17
N HIS A 256 -3.04 -10.12 -24.01
CA HIS A 256 -2.58 -10.96 -25.09
C HIS A 256 -3.64 -10.82 -26.18
N THR A 257 -3.34 -10.05 -27.22
CA THR A 257 -4.17 -9.96 -28.40
C THR A 257 -4.03 -11.29 -29.12
N ASP A 258 -4.88 -12.25 -28.77
CA ASP A 258 -5.10 -13.43 -29.58
C ASP A 258 -5.68 -12.97 -30.93
N LYS A 259 -4.76 -12.74 -31.88
CA LYS A 259 -5.10 -12.57 -33.28
C LYS A 259 -5.75 -13.88 -33.74
N GLY A 260 -7.03 -13.81 -34.06
CA GLY A 260 -7.85 -15.00 -34.25
C GLY A 260 -7.34 -15.92 -35.36
N SER A 261 -7.19 -17.20 -35.02
CA SER A 261 -7.10 -18.29 -36.01
C SER A 261 -8.50 -18.83 -36.27
N ARG A 262 -9.14 -18.34 -37.33
CA ARG A 262 -10.39 -18.89 -37.87
C ARG A 262 -10.08 -20.25 -38.54
N GLY A 263 -10.03 -21.31 -37.74
CA GLY A 263 -9.99 -22.68 -38.27
C GLY A 263 -11.37 -23.10 -38.76
N GLN A 264 -11.62 -23.02 -40.07
CA GLN A 264 -12.79 -23.65 -40.69
C GLN A 264 -12.64 -25.17 -40.58
N GLN A 265 -13.47 -25.80 -39.75
CA GLN A 265 -13.50 -27.25 -39.65
C GLN A 265 -14.41 -27.82 -40.74
N HIS A 266 -13.79 -28.43 -41.74
CA HIS A 266 -14.44 -29.23 -42.78
C HIS A 266 -15.06 -30.49 -42.16
N THR A 267 -16.30 -30.82 -42.50
CA THR A 267 -16.86 -32.17 -42.33
C THR A 267 -17.59 -32.60 -43.61
N PRO A 268 -17.41 -33.84 -44.06
CA PRO A 268 -17.82 -34.27 -45.40
C PRO A 268 -19.31 -34.60 -45.48
N GLY A 269 -19.90 -34.43 -46.66
CA GLY A 269 -21.27 -34.87 -46.94
C GLY A 269 -21.34 -36.32 -47.40
N ASN A 270 -22.51 -36.96 -47.25
CA ASN A 270 -22.95 -38.00 -48.17
C ASN A 270 -24.47 -38.28 -48.08
N ALA A 271 -24.99 -38.93 -49.14
CA ALA A 271 -26.27 -39.66 -49.26
C ALA A 271 -27.59 -38.91 -49.56
N HIS A 272 -28.10 -39.20 -50.77
CA HIS A 272 -29.48 -39.04 -51.26
C HIS A 272 -30.52 -39.88 -50.50
N GLY A 273 -31.83 -39.61 -50.69
CA GLY A 273 -32.85 -40.69 -50.64
C GLY A 273 -34.32 -40.29 -50.51
N HIS A 274 -35.12 -40.60 -51.53
CA HIS A 274 -36.58 -40.43 -51.66
C HIS A 274 -37.49 -41.10 -50.59
N GLY A 275 -38.54 -40.37 -50.16
CA GLY A 275 -40.00 -40.69 -50.17
C GLY A 275 -40.61 -42.06 -49.76
N GLY A 276 -41.76 -42.01 -49.03
CA GLY A 276 -42.84 -43.02 -49.13
C GLY A 276 -43.54 -43.51 -47.84
N HIS A 277 -44.84 -43.16 -47.68
CA HIS A 277 -45.97 -43.88 -47.03
C HIS A 277 -45.83 -44.84 -45.80
N GLY A 278 -46.74 -44.68 -44.80
CA GLY A 278 -47.50 -45.82 -44.22
C GLY A 278 -47.77 -45.89 -42.68
N GLY A 279 -49.06 -46.00 -42.26
CA GLY A 279 -49.54 -46.45 -40.92
C GLY A 279 -49.67 -45.36 -39.82
N MET A 280 -50.85 -44.98 -39.31
CA MET A 280 -51.77 -45.67 -38.36
C MET A 280 -51.08 -46.16 -37.06
N GLY A 281 -51.46 -45.80 -35.82
CA GLY A 281 -52.48 -44.92 -35.20
C GLY A 281 -52.18 -44.86 -33.68
N TYR A 282 -52.84 -44.16 -32.74
CA TYR A 282 -54.09 -43.37 -32.61
C TYR A 282 -53.74 -41.95 -32.09
N SER A 283 -54.57 -40.89 -31.99
CA SER A 283 -56.01 -40.65 -31.76
C SER A 283 -56.51 -40.67 -30.30
N ASN A 284 -56.50 -39.49 -29.64
CA ASN A 284 -57.69 -38.77 -29.11
C ASN A 284 -57.25 -37.62 -28.16
N TYR A 285 -57.30 -36.35 -28.62
CA TYR A 285 -58.32 -35.31 -28.29
C TYR A 285 -58.03 -34.53 -26.98
N THR A 286 -58.12 -33.18 -26.88
CA THR A 286 -58.65 -32.16 -27.82
C THR A 286 -57.97 -30.78 -27.64
N HIS A 287 -58.01 -29.96 -28.70
CA HIS A 287 -57.62 -28.53 -28.80
C HIS A 287 -58.62 -27.55 -28.08
N PRO A 288 -58.44 -26.19 -28.05
CA PRO A 288 -57.47 -25.34 -28.78
C PRO A 288 -56.68 -24.25 -28.00
N ALA A 289 -55.73 -23.67 -28.74
CA ALA A 289 -54.82 -22.55 -28.49
C ALA A 289 -55.31 -21.30 -27.73
N THR A 290 -54.40 -20.61 -27.01
CA THR A 290 -53.74 -19.36 -27.49
C THR A 290 -52.69 -18.78 -26.52
N SER A 291 -51.63 -18.20 -27.10
CA SER A 291 -50.75 -17.12 -26.56
C SER A 291 -49.91 -17.27 -25.28
N ALA A 292 -48.78 -16.55 -25.33
CA ALA A 292 -47.93 -16.03 -24.25
C ALA A 292 -47.09 -17.02 -23.42
N GLU A 293 -45.86 -17.19 -23.90
CA GLU A 293 -44.70 -17.65 -23.12
C GLU A 293 -44.54 -16.78 -21.85
N LYS A 294 -44.63 -17.40 -20.65
CA LYS A 294 -44.43 -16.71 -19.37
C LYS A 294 -43.35 -17.41 -18.54
N HIS A 295 -42.21 -16.73 -18.48
CA HIS A 295 -41.01 -17.13 -17.75
C HIS A 295 -41.26 -17.21 -16.23
N MET A 296 -40.89 -18.30 -15.57
CA MET A 296 -40.78 -18.39 -14.11
C MET A 296 -39.59 -19.27 -13.69
N ILE A 297 -38.87 -18.78 -12.67
CA ILE A 297 -37.54 -19.23 -12.24
C ILE A 297 -37.66 -19.98 -10.91
N PRO A 298 -36.86 -21.03 -10.65
CA PRO A 298 -36.52 -21.43 -9.30
C PRO A 298 -35.08 -21.03 -8.90
N MET A 299 -35.02 -20.05 -8.00
CA MET A 299 -34.12 -19.98 -6.84
C MET A 299 -32.59 -20.10 -7.04
N SER A 300 -31.91 -18.96 -7.09
CA SER A 300 -30.45 -18.84 -6.96
C SER A 300 -30.01 -18.73 -5.48
N THR A 301 -28.94 -19.45 -5.10
CA THR A 301 -28.36 -19.40 -3.73
C THR A 301 -26.90 -18.87 -3.75
N ASP A 302 -26.48 -18.21 -4.82
CA ASP A 302 -25.07 -17.80 -5.05
C ASP A 302 -24.81 -16.27 -5.02
N THR A 303 -25.83 -15.44 -4.84
CA THR A 303 -25.71 -13.97 -4.94
C THR A 303 -25.03 -13.30 -3.74
N HIS A 304 -24.82 -13.98 -2.62
CA HIS A 304 -24.24 -13.37 -1.42
C HIS A 304 -22.70 -13.47 -1.32
N ILE A 305 -22.06 -14.23 -2.22
CA ILE A 305 -20.59 -14.43 -2.24
C ILE A 305 -19.92 -13.58 -3.33
N SER A 306 -20.59 -13.33 -4.46
CA SER A 306 -20.04 -12.54 -5.58
C SER A 306 -19.87 -11.06 -5.24
N VAL A 307 -20.90 -10.43 -4.65
CA VAL A 307 -20.94 -8.98 -4.36
C VAL A 307 -19.80 -8.54 -3.45
N THR A 308 -19.39 -9.39 -2.49
CA THR A 308 -18.26 -9.07 -1.61
C THR A 308 -16.91 -9.07 -2.31
N VAL A 309 -16.71 -9.79 -3.41
CA VAL A 309 -15.41 -9.85 -4.10
C VAL A 309 -15.17 -8.62 -4.96
N GLU A 310 -16.19 -8.15 -5.68
CA GLU A 310 -16.05 -6.98 -6.57
C GLU A 310 -15.76 -5.69 -5.79
N SER A 311 -16.39 -5.51 -4.63
CA SER A 311 -16.20 -4.32 -3.77
C SER A 311 -14.77 -4.12 -3.23
N TYR A 312 -13.92 -5.15 -3.21
CA TYR A 312 -12.50 -5.03 -2.83
C TYR A 312 -11.55 -4.93 -4.04
N THR A 313 -12.09 -4.94 -5.26
CA THR A 313 -11.32 -4.84 -6.52
C THR A 313 -11.44 -3.49 -7.22
N GLU A 314 -11.73 -2.42 -6.48
CA GLU A 314 -11.73 -1.00 -6.91
C GLU A 314 -10.59 -0.17 -6.29
#